data_AF-A0A8X8Y4G5-F1
#
_entry.id   AF-A0A8X8Y4G5-F1
#
_cell.length_a   1.000
_cell.length_b   1.000
_cell.length_c   1.000
_cell.angle_alpha   90.00
_cell.angle_beta   90.00
_cell.angle_gamma   90.00
#
_symmetry.space_group_name_H-M   'P 1'
#
loop_
_entity.id
_entity.type
_entity.pdbx_description
1 polymer ?
#
loop_
_entity_poly.entity_id
_entity_poly.type
_entity_poly.pdbx_seq_one_letter_code
_entity_poly.pdbx_strand_id
1 'polypeptide(L)' 'MGSVPSNTLLCLPQEVLMVKEFSRLVGSIKYDGAKPEKKWPTLSRKTQLVLDAVKASIDKGYETVEIIS' A
#
# COMPACT_ATOMS: atom_id res chain seq x y z
N MET A 1 -14.97 5.87 -27.12
CA MET A 1 -14.29 5.77 -25.81
C MET A 1 -13.18 6.81 -25.80
N GLY A 2 -13.41 7.96 -25.16
CA GLY A 2 -12.50 9.10 -25.20
C GLY A 2 -11.21 8.79 -24.44
N SER A 3 -10.07 8.97 -25.11
CA SER A 3 -8.77 8.90 -24.46
C SER A 3 -8.66 10.06 -23.47
N VAL A 4 -8.58 9.76 -22.18
CA VAL A 4 -8.44 10.77 -21.13
C VAL A 4 -7.03 11.36 -21.21
N PRO A 5 -6.87 12.68 -21.34
CA PRO A 5 -5.56 13.30 -21.51
C PRO A 5 -4.70 13.12 -20.26
N SER A 6 -3.40 12.88 -20.45
CA SER A 6 -2.42 12.45 -19.42
C SER A 6 -2.29 13.38 -18.21
N ASN A 7 -2.74 14.62 -18.31
CA ASN A 7 -2.79 15.62 -17.24
C ASN A 7 -4.01 15.47 -16.29
N THR A 8 -5.03 14.70 -16.65
CA THR A 8 -6.22 14.46 -15.80
C THR A 8 -5.96 13.42 -14.70
N LEU A 9 -4.93 12.57 -14.86
CA LEU A 9 -4.56 11.55 -13.87
C LEU A 9 -4.12 12.13 -12.53
N LEU A 10 -3.64 13.38 -12.51
CA LEU A 10 -3.24 14.10 -11.30
C LEU A 10 -4.42 14.79 -10.57
N CYS A 11 -5.61 14.83 -11.17
CA CYS A 11 -6.82 15.46 -10.60
C CYS A 11 -7.82 14.46 -10.02
N LEU A 12 -7.51 13.16 -10.01
CA LEU A 12 -8.37 12.17 -9.37
C LEU A 12 -8.03 12.06 -7.88
N PRO A 13 -9.03 11.89 -7.01
CA PRO A 13 -8.78 11.58 -5.60
C PRO A 13 -7.88 10.35 -5.44
N GLN A 14 -7.04 10.36 -4.41
CA GLN A 14 -6.03 9.32 -4.18
C GLN A 14 -6.65 7.92 -4.03
N GLU A 15 -7.84 7.82 -3.44
CA GLU A 15 -8.60 6.58 -3.30
C GLU A 15 -9.00 5.99 -4.66
N VAL A 16 -9.32 6.84 -5.64
CA VAL A 16 -9.65 6.41 -7.01
C VAL A 16 -8.41 5.85 -7.69
N LEU A 17 -7.26 6.52 -7.53
CA LEU A 17 -5.98 6.06 -8.06
C LEU A 17 -5.56 4.73 -7.43
N MET A 18 -5.79 4.55 -6.13
CA MET A 18 -5.51 3.31 -5.41
C MET A 18 -6.32 2.14 -5.95
N VAL A 19 -7.64 2.30 -6.12
CA VAL A 19 -8.51 1.23 -6.67
C VAL A 19 -8.15 0.90 -8.12
N LYS A 20 -7.80 1.92 -8.91
CA LYS A 20 -7.35 1.74 -10.29
C LYS A 20 -6.08 0.90 -10.36
N GLU A 21 -5.08 1.22 -9.55
CA GLU A 21 -3.82 0.47 -9.53
C GLU A 21 -4.03 -0.97 -9.01
N PHE A 22 -4.83 -1.14 -7.96
CA PHE A 22 -5.19 -2.46 -7.46
C PHE A 22 -5.87 -3.33 -8.54
N SER A 23 -6.84 -2.75 -9.26
CA SER A 23 -7.54 -3.44 -10.35
C SER A 23 -6.59 -3.84 -11.48
N ARG A 24 -5.62 -2.96 -11.81
CA ARG A 24 -4.57 -3.26 -12.80
C ARG A 24 -3.71 -4.46 -12.38
N LEU A 25 -3.26 -4.50 -11.12
CA LEU A 25 -2.47 -5.61 -10.59
C LEU A 25 -3.24 -6.94 -10.62
N VAL A 26 -4.52 -6.94 -10.24
CA VAL A 26 -5.38 -8.11 -10.31
C VAL A 26 -5.57 -8.58 -11.76
N GLY A 27 -5.77 -7.64 -12.68
CA GLY A 27 -5.87 -7.93 -14.12
C GLY A 27 -4.63 -8.64 -14.64
N SER A 28 -3.43 -8.13 -14.34
CA SER A 28 -2.18 -8.75 -14.80
C SER A 28 -1.95 -10.16 -14.22
N ILE A 29 -2.43 -10.44 -13.01
CA ILE A 29 -2.37 -11.80 -12.45
C ILE A 29 -3.34 -12.73 -13.19
N LYS A 30 -4.58 -12.28 -13.43
CA LYS A 30 -5.65 -13.11 -14.01
C LYS A 30 -5.48 -13.38 -15.51
N TYR A 31 -4.97 -12.39 -16.25
CA TYR A 31 -5.00 -12.41 -17.71
C TYR A 31 -3.59 -12.46 -18.33
N ASP A 32 -2.57 -11.91 -17.66
CA ASP A 32 -1.21 -11.80 -18.21
C ASP A 32 -0.21 -12.79 -17.57
N GLY A 33 -0.68 -13.66 -16.66
CA GLY A 33 0.17 -14.64 -15.96
C GLY A 33 1.19 -14.04 -14.98
N ALA A 34 0.99 -12.77 -14.58
CA ALA A 34 1.88 -12.12 -13.62
C ALA A 34 1.78 -12.75 -12.22
N LYS A 35 2.86 -12.67 -11.45
CA LYS A 35 2.85 -13.02 -10.02
C LYS A 35 2.44 -11.82 -9.17
N PRO A 36 1.86 -12.03 -7.98
CA PRO A 36 1.58 -10.95 -7.03
C PRO A 36 2.83 -10.13 -6.71
N GLU A 37 2.72 -8.81 -6.77
CA GLU A 37 3.82 -7.91 -6.44
C GLU A 37 4.13 -7.94 -4.94
N LYS A 38 5.41 -8.10 -4.58
CA LYS A 38 5.85 -8.17 -3.18
C LYS A 38 5.95 -6.80 -2.48
N LYS A 39 6.04 -5.71 -3.24
CA LYS A 39 6.25 -4.36 -2.70
C LYS A 39 5.16 -3.95 -1.72
N TRP A 40 3.89 -4.11 -2.12
CA TRP A 40 2.73 -3.77 -1.29
C TRP A 40 2.73 -4.49 0.06
N PRO A 41 2.79 -5.84 0.13
CA PRO A 41 2.83 -6.52 1.41
C PRO A 41 4.09 -6.22 2.23
N THR A 42 5.24 -5.98 1.59
CA THR A 42 6.47 -5.60 2.32
C THR A 42 6.33 -4.21 2.98
N LEU A 43 5.83 -3.21 2.26
CA LEU A 43 5.63 -1.87 2.80
C LEU A 43 4.57 -1.88 3.90
N SER A 44 3.41 -2.49 3.65
CA SER A 44 2.35 -2.58 4.63
C SER A 44 2.80 -3.28 5.92
N ARG A 45 3.57 -4.37 5.81
CA ARG A 45 4.11 -5.07 7.00
C ARG A 45 5.09 -4.20 7.79
N LYS A 46 6.02 -3.51 7.11
CA LYS A 46 6.97 -2.62 7.80
C LYS A 46 6.26 -1.48 8.54
N THR A 47 5.25 -0.87 7.89
CA THR A 47 4.42 0.15 8.55
C THR A 47 3.69 -0.42 9.75
N GLN A 48 3.10 -1.62 9.64
CA GLN A 48 2.40 -2.26 10.75
C GLN A 48 3.34 -2.50 11.94
N LEU A 49 4.53 -3.04 11.70
CA LEU A 49 5.52 -3.29 12.76
C LEU A 49 5.90 -2.00 13.51
N VAL A 50 6.04 -0.88 12.80
CA VAL A 50 6.30 0.42 13.42
C VAL A 50 5.10 0.88 14.24
N LEU A 51 3.88 0.77 13.70
CA LEU A 51 2.66 1.16 14.42
C LEU A 51 2.47 0.33 15.69
N ASP A 52 2.74 -0.97 15.63
CA ASP A 52 2.65 -1.89 16.76
C ASP A 52 3.68 -1.51 17.84
N ALA A 53 4.91 -1.19 17.46
CA ALA A 53 5.95 -0.75 18.39
C ALA A 53 5.62 0.60 19.04
N VAL A 54 5.07 1.57 18.29
CA VAL A 54 4.61 2.85 18.84
C VAL A 54 3.48 2.62 19.84
N LYS A 55 2.50 1.79 19.49
CA LYS A 55 1.40 1.45 20.39
C LYS A 55 1.94 0.80 21.68
N ALA A 56 2.83 -0.18 21.56
CA ALA A 56 3.42 -0.85 22.70
C ALA A 56 4.25 0.09 23.58
N SER A 57 4.93 1.08 22.98
CA SER A 57 5.66 2.11 23.73
C SER A 57 4.70 2.96 24.57
N ILE A 58 3.60 3.43 23.98
CA ILE A 58 2.56 4.20 24.69
C ILE A 58 1.99 3.38 25.85
N ASP A 59 1.63 2.13 25.60
CA ASP A 59 1.05 1.23 26.62
C ASP A 59 2.02 0.96 27.78
N LYS A 60 3.34 1.11 27.58
CA LYS A 60 4.41 0.98 28.59
C LYS A 60 4.86 2.31 29.21
N GLY A 61 4.19 3.42 28.94
CA GLY A 61 4.59 4.73 29.46
C GLY A 61 5.81 5.32 28.75
N TYR A 62 5.88 5.14 27.43
CA TYR A 62 6.91 5.67 26.52
C TYR A 62 8.29 5.00 26.63
N GLU A 63 8.33 3.73 27.05
CA GLU A 63 9.55 2.93 27.02
C GLU A 63 9.99 2.58 25.60
N THR A 64 11.29 2.34 25.41
CA THR A 64 11.86 1.85 24.15
C THR A 64 11.34 0.44 23.84
N VAL A 65 10.85 0.23 22.62
CA VAL A 65 10.40 -1.08 22.12
C VAL A 65 11.18 -1.43 20.86
N GLU A 66 11.78 -2.62 20.84
CA GLU A 66 12.46 -3.14 19.65
C GLU A 66 11.45 -3.56 18.58
N ILE A 67 11.73 -3.20 17.33
CA ILE A 67 10.96 -3.65 16.18
C ILE A 67 11.53 -5.00 15.72
N ILE A 68 10.80 -6.08 15.97
CA ILE A 68 11.17 -7.43 15.50
C ILE A 68 10.66 -7.61 14.07
N SER A 69 11.56 -7.79 13.10
CA SER A 69 11.25 -7.87 11.67
C SER A 69 11.44 -9.26 11.07
#